data_AF-A0A2I8F3X8-F1
#
_entry.id   AF-A0A2I8F3X8-F1
#
_cell.length_a   1.000
_cell.length_b   1.000
_cell.length_c   1.000
_cell.angle_alpha   90.00
_cell.angle_beta   90.00
_cell.angle_gamma   90.00
#
_symmetry.space_group_name_H-M   'P 1'
#
loop_
_entity.id
_entity.type
_entity.pdbx_description
1 polymer ?
#
loop_
_entity_poly.entity_id
_entity_poly.type
_entity_poly.pdbx_seq_one_letter_code
_entity_poly.pdbx_strand_id
1 'polypeptide(L)'
;MELTTLHSEYAGVPKNWVHVLFQDYAPGSGFTAGEPSATAALTLLMRSGRSPEYKRELIQRLWKLFQTATGAPDDQIVSGIQELPASQAMEMGQVMPDITNE
;
A
#
# COMPACT_ATOMS: atom_id res chain seq x y z
N MET A 1 7.15 12.21 -3.32
CA MET A 1 6.69 11.42 -2.16
C MET A 1 7.33 10.03 -2.22
N GLU A 2 7.78 9.49 -1.09
CA GLU A 2 8.59 8.26 -1.03
C GLU A 2 7.81 7.01 -1.46
N LEU A 3 6.55 6.83 -1.01
CA LEU A 3 5.69 5.70 -1.42
C LEU A 3 5.50 5.62 -2.94
N THR A 4 5.22 6.75 -3.60
CA THR A 4 5.11 6.84 -5.07
C THR A 4 6.38 6.36 -5.75
N THR A 5 7.54 6.74 -5.22
CA THR A 5 8.83 6.38 -5.80
C THR A 5 9.13 4.91 -5.59
N LEU A 6 8.97 4.40 -4.36
CA LEU A 6 9.15 3.00 -4.01
C LEU A 6 8.28 2.09 -4.89
N HIS A 7 6.96 2.35 -4.96
CA HIS A 7 6.06 1.47 -5.72
C HIS A 7 6.33 1.55 -7.23
N SER A 8 6.55 2.75 -7.78
CA SER A 8 6.87 2.94 -9.19
C SER A 8 8.14 2.18 -9.60
N GLU A 9 9.22 2.33 -8.83
CA GLU A 9 10.51 1.68 -9.12
C GLU A 9 10.45 0.17 -8.90
N TYR A 10 9.84 -0.28 -7.79
CA TYR A 10 9.76 -1.70 -7.45
C TYR A 10 8.82 -2.46 -8.40
N ALA A 11 7.70 -1.85 -8.81
CA ALA A 11 6.75 -2.47 -9.74
C ALA A 11 7.09 -2.21 -11.22
N GLY A 12 8.05 -1.34 -11.53
CA GLY A 12 8.34 -0.95 -12.91
C GLY A 12 7.16 -0.27 -13.60
N VAL A 13 6.37 0.51 -12.86
CA VAL A 13 5.21 1.26 -13.40
C VAL A 13 5.47 2.76 -13.38
N PRO A 14 4.88 3.54 -14.29
CA PRO A 14 4.99 5.00 -14.26
C PRO A 14 4.51 5.63 -12.94
N LYS A 15 5.18 6.68 -12.46
CA LYS A 15 4.81 7.36 -11.20
C LYS A 15 3.38 7.91 -11.19
N ASN A 16 2.84 8.30 -12.35
CA ASN A 16 1.47 8.81 -12.48
C ASN A 16 0.39 7.71 -12.34
N TRP A 17 0.77 6.43 -12.25
CA TRP A 17 -0.14 5.32 -11.93
C TRP A 17 -0.16 4.99 -10.43
N VAL A 18 0.53 5.78 -9.60
CA VAL A 18 0.56 5.58 -8.15
C VAL A 18 -0.22 6.68 -7.47
N HIS A 19 -1.37 6.31 -6.91
CA HIS A 19 -2.23 7.20 -6.13
C HIS A 19 -2.03 6.93 -4.66
N VAL A 20 -1.97 7.98 -3.84
CA VAL A 20 -1.92 7.86 -2.38
C VAL A 20 -2.95 8.78 -1.77
N LEU A 21 -3.85 8.17 -0.99
CA LEU A 21 -4.89 8.84 -0.24
C LEU A 21 -4.55 8.78 1.24
N PHE A 22 -4.47 9.93 1.89
CA PHE A 22 -4.39 10.04 3.34
C PHE A 22 -5.79 10.20 3.89
N GLN A 23 -6.18 9.34 4.82
CA GLN A 23 -7.46 9.40 5.49
C GLN A 23 -7.26 9.44 7.00
N ASP A 24 -7.68 10.56 7.59
CA ASP A 24 -7.67 10.73 9.04
C ASP A 24 -8.98 10.23 9.65
N TYR A 25 -8.95 9.99 10.96
CA TYR A 25 -10.11 9.69 11.78
C TYR A 25 -10.11 10.60 13.01
N ALA A 26 -11.29 10.81 13.61
CA ALA A 26 -11.41 11.67 14.78
C ALA A 26 -10.60 11.12 15.97
N PRO A 27 -9.98 11.98 16.80
CA PRO A 27 -9.27 11.55 18.01
C PRO A 27 -10.13 10.62 18.87
N GLY A 28 -9.55 9.52 19.34
CA GLY A 28 -10.26 8.49 20.12
C GLY A 28 -11.05 7.47 19.28
N SER A 29 -10.96 7.52 17.94
CA SER A 29 -11.60 6.52 17.06
C SER A 29 -10.68 5.37 16.63
N GLY A 30 -9.39 5.44 17.00
CA GLY A 30 -8.40 4.39 16.75
C GLY A 30 -8.26 3.47 17.95
N PHE A 31 -8.23 2.16 17.71
CA PHE A 31 -8.13 1.13 18.74
C PHE A 31 -7.23 -0.03 18.29
N THR A 32 -6.31 -0.43 19.16
CA THR A 32 -5.47 -1.63 18.99
C THR A 32 -5.75 -2.55 20.18
N ALA A 33 -6.03 -3.83 19.93
CA ALA A 33 -6.36 -4.81 20.97
C ALA A 33 -7.50 -4.38 21.92
N GLY A 34 -8.43 -3.54 21.45
CA GLY A 34 -9.54 -3.00 22.24
C GLY A 34 -9.22 -1.73 23.03
N GLU A 35 -7.96 -1.29 23.04
CA GLU A 35 -7.51 -0.10 23.76
C GLU A 35 -7.35 1.10 22.81
N PRO A 36 -7.67 2.33 23.25
CA PRO A 36 -7.46 3.53 22.45
C PRO A 36 -6.00 3.67 21.99
N SER A 37 -5.79 3.94 20.70
CA SER A 37 -4.45 4.08 20.14
C SER A 37 -4.43 4.97 18.90
N ALA A 38 -3.24 5.44 18.53
CA ALA A 38 -3.02 6.17 17.29
C ALA A 38 -2.76 5.20 16.12
N THR A 39 -3.66 4.23 15.94
CA THR A 39 -3.51 3.17 14.93
C THR A 39 -3.25 3.75 13.54
N ALA A 40 -2.27 3.19 12.84
CA ALA A 40 -1.96 3.56 11.47
C ALA A 40 -2.16 2.37 10.54
N ALA A 41 -2.84 2.58 9.41
CA ALA A 41 -3.10 1.54 8.43
C ALA A 41 -2.59 1.94 7.05
N LEU A 42 -1.92 1.00 6.38
CA LEU A 42 -1.51 1.12 4.98
C LEU A 42 -2.12 -0.03 4.16
N THR A 43 -3.07 0.31 3.29
CA THR A 43 -3.63 -0.65 2.33
C THR A 43 -3.08 -0.35 0.95
N LEU A 44 -2.30 -1.28 0.39
CA LEU A 44 -1.90 -1.24 -1.00
C LEU A 44 -2.92 -2.01 -1.85
N LEU A 45 -3.58 -1.33 -2.77
CA LEU A 45 -4.38 -1.96 -3.83
C LEU A 45 -3.54 -2.02 -5.10
N MET A 46 -3.37 -3.22 -5.67
CA MET A 46 -2.62 -3.39 -6.93
C MET A 46 -3.18 -4.51 -7.80
N ARG A 47 -2.73 -4.57 -9.06
CA ARG A 47 -3.07 -5.67 -9.96
C ARG A 47 -2.47 -6.99 -9.46
N SER A 48 -3.21 -8.08 -9.62
CA SER A 48 -2.71 -9.44 -9.40
C SER A 48 -1.65 -9.83 -10.44
N GLY A 49 -0.88 -10.87 -10.12
CA GLY A 49 0.10 -11.49 -11.05
C GLY A 49 1.54 -11.43 -10.60
N ARG A 50 1.84 -10.79 -9.46
CA ARG A 50 3.18 -10.84 -8.84
C ARG A 50 3.36 -12.07 -7.97
N SER A 51 4.58 -12.61 -7.96
CA SER A 51 4.96 -13.75 -7.13
C SER A 51 4.81 -13.46 -5.62
N PRO A 52 4.60 -14.50 -4.80
CA PRO A 52 4.59 -14.38 -3.34
C PRO A 52 5.84 -13.72 -2.77
N GLU A 53 7.02 -14.00 -3.35
CA GLU A 53 8.32 -13.47 -2.94
C GLU A 53 8.37 -11.95 -3.15
N TYR A 54 7.96 -11.48 -4.33
CA TYR A 54 7.83 -10.06 -4.63
C TYR A 54 6.90 -9.36 -3.62
N LYS A 55 5.73 -9.95 -3.34
CA LYS A 55 4.75 -9.36 -2.42
C LYS A 55 5.28 -9.29 -0.98
N ARG A 56 6.01 -10.33 -0.55
CA ARG A 56 6.64 -10.39 0.77
C ARG A 56 7.72 -9.31 0.92
N GLU A 57 8.56 -9.11 -0.09
CA GLU A 57 9.54 -8.03 -0.07
C GLU A 57 8.89 -6.64 -0.13
N LEU A 58 7.87 -6.46 -0.97
CA LEU A 58 7.15 -5.19 -1.08
C LEU A 58 6.53 -4.78 0.26
N ILE A 59 5.82 -5.70 0.94
CA ILE A 59 5.19 -5.37 2.21
C ILE A 59 6.21 -5.05 3.31
N GLN A 60 7.38 -5.69 3.31
CA GLN A 60 8.48 -5.38 4.24
C GLN A 60 9.10 -3.99 3.99
N ARG A 61 9.27 -3.60 2.72
CA ARG A 61 9.77 -2.27 2.35
C ARG A 61 8.77 -1.17 2.70
N LEU A 62 7.48 -1.41 2.42
CA LEU A 62 6.39 -0.49 2.77
C LEU A 62 6.25 -0.33 4.29
N TRP A 63 6.34 -1.43 5.04
CA TRP A 63 6.34 -1.41 6.51
C TRP A 63 7.38 -0.44 7.05
N LYS A 64 8.64 -0.58 6.62
CA LYS A 64 9.73 0.26 7.12
C LYS A 64 9.53 1.74 6.82
N LEU A 65 9.08 2.06 5.60
CA LEU A 65 8.78 3.43 5.19
C LEU A 65 7.64 4.00 6.05
N PHE A 66 6.55 3.25 6.20
CA PHE A 66 5.35 3.69 6.90
C PHE A 66 5.57 3.86 8.40
N GLN A 67 6.27 2.91 9.04
CA GLN A 67 6.68 3.02 10.44
C GLN A 67 7.56 4.24 10.67
N THR A 68 8.54 4.48 9.79
CA THR A 68 9.43 5.66 9.90
C THR A 68 8.64 6.96 9.75
N ALA A 69 7.71 7.03 8.81
CA ALA A 69 6.93 8.23 8.52
C ALA A 69 5.89 8.57 9.62
N THR A 70 5.31 7.56 10.25
CA THR A 70 4.27 7.73 11.28
C THR A 70 4.85 7.82 12.69
N GLY A 71 6.00 7.20 12.95
CA GLY A 71 6.54 7.01 14.29
C GLY A 71 5.66 6.11 15.17
N ALA A 72 4.66 5.43 14.59
CA ALA A 72 3.75 4.59 15.33
C ALA A 72 4.46 3.30 15.81
N PRO A 73 4.13 2.81 17.02
CA PRO A 73 4.61 1.51 17.49
C PRO A 73 4.22 0.35 16.57
N ASP A 74 5.04 -0.69 16.51
CA ASP A 74 4.82 -1.86 15.65
C ASP A 74 3.46 -2.54 15.91
N ASP A 75 3.01 -2.57 17.16
CA ASP A 75 1.72 -3.15 17.54
C ASP A 75 0.51 -2.27 17.14
N GLN A 76 0.74 -1.03 16.73
CA GLN A 76 -0.29 -0.07 16.29
C GLN A 76 -0.29 0.15 14.77
N ILE A 77 0.56 -0.54 14.03
CA ILE A 77 0.63 -0.47 12.58
C ILE A 77 0.05 -1.74 11.95
N VAL A 78 -0.79 -1.56 10.93
CA VAL A 78 -1.19 -2.64 10.03
C VAL A 78 -0.87 -2.27 8.59
N SER A 79 -0.32 -3.21 7.83
CA SER A 79 -0.09 -3.05 6.39
C SER A 79 -0.58 -4.28 5.64
N GLY A 80 -1.30 -4.07 4.54
CA GLY A 80 -1.87 -5.17 3.75
C GLY A 80 -1.82 -4.89 2.24
N ILE A 81 -1.75 -5.97 1.46
CA ILE A 81 -1.88 -5.94 0.00
C ILE A 81 -3.23 -6.53 -0.37
N GLN A 82 -3.99 -5.80 -1.18
CA GLN A 82 -5.20 -6.26 -1.84
C GLN A 82 -4.94 -6.32 -3.35
N GLU A 83 -5.32 -7.44 -3.95
CA GLU A 83 -5.10 -7.69 -5.38
C GLU A 83 -6.44 -7.79 -6.13
N LEU A 84 -6.47 -7.28 -7.35
CA LEU A 84 -7.57 -7.46 -8.31
C LEU A 84 -7.03 -7.78 -9.71
N PRO A 85 -7.78 -8.52 -10.54
CA PRO A 85 -7.40 -8.72 -11.94
C PRO A 85 -7.25 -7.38 -12.68
N ALA A 86 -6.31 -7.29 -13.62
CA ALA A 86 -6.10 -6.07 -14.41
C ALA A 86 -7.36 -5.62 -15.16
N SER A 87 -8.16 -6.58 -15.64
CA SER A 87 -9.46 -6.35 -16.29
C SER A 87 -10.53 -5.71 -15.39
N GLN A 88 -10.29 -5.61 -14.08
CA GLN A 88 -11.18 -4.98 -13.10
C GLN A 88 -10.62 -3.66 -12.55
N ALA A 89 -9.46 -3.22 -13.02
CA ALA A 89 -8.84 -1.96 -12.63
C ALA A 89 -8.91 -0.97 -13.80
N MET A 90 -9.36 0.25 -13.53
CA MET A 90 -9.42 1.34 -14.51
C MET A 90 -8.74 2.58 -13.97
N GLU A 91 -7.77 3.09 -14.72
CA GLU A 91 -7.05 4.34 -14.40
C GLU A 91 -6.89 5.18 -15.66
N MET A 92 -6.83 6.50 -15.52
CA MET A 92 -6.65 7.41 -16.67
C MET A 92 -7.68 7.20 -17.80
N GLY A 93 -8.89 6.74 -17.46
CA GLY A 93 -9.93 6.45 -18.44
C GLY A 93 -9.74 5.13 -19.22
N GLN A 94 -8.84 4.24 -18.79
CA GLN A 94 -8.54 2.98 -19.48
C GLN A 94 -8.48 1.81 -18.51
N VAL A 95 -8.92 0.64 -18.97
CA VAL A 95 -8.70 -0.62 -18.25
C VAL A 95 -7.21 -0.92 -18.26
N MET A 96 -6.66 -1.30 -17.11
CA MET A 96 -5.23 -1.55 -16.99
C MET A 96 -4.81 -2.81 -17.78
N PRO A 97 -3.60 -2.83 -18.37
CA PRO A 97 -3.08 -4.02 -19.02
C PRO A 97 -2.70 -5.09 -18.00
N ASP A 98 -2.54 -6.34 -18.46
CA ASP A 98 -1.94 -7.37 -17.63
C ASP A 98 -0.49 -7.02 -17.24
N ILE A 99 0.00 -7.63 -16.17
CA ILE A 99 1.41 -7.52 -15.79
C ILE A 99 2.21 -8.39 -16.76
N THR A 100 3.03 -7.78 -17.61
CA THR A 100 3.75 -8.49 -18.66
C THR A 100 5.17 -8.91 -18.29
N ASN A 101 5.73 -8.43 -17.16
CA ASN A 101 7.11 -8.68 -16.74
C ASN A 101 7.20 -9.09 -15.25
N GLU A 102 7.91 -10.19 -14.98
CA GLU A 102 8.68 -10.37 -13.73
C GLU A 102 10.09 -9.81 -13.89
#